data_AF-A0A968ZT31-F1
#
_entry.id   AF-A0A968ZT31-F1
#
_cell.length_a   1.000
_cell.length_b   1.000
_cell.length_c   1.000
_cell.angle_alpha   90.00
_cell.angle_beta   90.00
_cell.angle_gamma   90.00
#
_symmetry.space_group_name_H-M   'P 1'
#
loop_
_entity.id
_entity.type
_entity.pdbx_description
1 polymer ?
#
loop_
_entity_poly.entity_id
_entity_poly.type
_entity_poly.pdbx_seq_one_letter_code
_entity_poly.pdbx_strand_id
1 'polypeptide(L)'
;MVKFNLTYGHNISLEQRVVFEVAARILGQFITDTTTVDIHILGASGLNEGKAVGGAVPLFHTVHYGVLKQYIEQDSSSYIDAQSVLHMQNGNTVDLSAYGEVIDGNTEILLTRAQAEALGMNKPLILENGSVLDRYVIDSAGLDGYIVVNQDFKWNNDVLRTSEAAEGTLDSLSMALHEMTHVMGFVSGIDGTIDIKTLLSEKLSVSGTTLFDLRRFTATSATIKNPDGSVSSITAGEAAYLSADGGKTSLGNLSTGQNTAIGGDGYQASHWQRMQVAMGIMDPTLAYKERLSLAQRDLQALDLLGWDVNYALLSTDLNMEALLLDAEQAVAKSLGLDSSVLSQHRSAGNVYTMGFSEWWQVFEKQIVEMGFSEWWQVLEAGYDTWEKHQKNPGEMLQMGFSEWWQAFEVTVLQ
;
A
#
# COMPACT_ATOMS: atom_id res chain seq x y z
N MET A 1 0.36 -1.67 18.02
CA MET A 1 0.28 -0.62 16.99
C MET A 1 1.32 -0.95 15.95
N VAL A 2 0.85 -1.02 14.71
CA VAL A 2 1.65 -1.47 13.58
C VAL A 2 2.81 -0.50 13.37
N LYS A 3 3.93 -1.02 12.91
CA LYS A 3 5.05 -0.19 12.46
C LYS A 3 5.12 -0.27 10.94
N PHE A 4 5.48 0.82 10.30
CA PHE A 4 5.83 0.81 8.89
C PHE A 4 7.33 1.06 8.78
N ASN A 5 8.02 0.18 8.08
CA ASN A 5 9.42 0.38 7.73
C ASN A 5 9.49 0.74 6.25
N LEU A 6 9.70 2.02 5.98
CA LEU A 6 9.70 2.56 4.63
C LEU A 6 11.14 2.74 4.15
N THR A 7 11.41 2.24 2.96
CA THR A 7 12.68 2.47 2.26
C THR A 7 12.41 3.13 0.93
N TYR A 8 13.36 3.92 0.44
CA TYR A 8 13.12 4.83 -0.68
C TYR A 8 14.18 4.66 -1.77
N GLY A 9 13.73 4.59 -3.01
CA GLY A 9 14.57 4.75 -4.19
C GLY A 9 15.16 6.16 -4.28
N HIS A 10 16.26 6.26 -5.01
CA HIS A 10 16.98 7.52 -5.22
C HIS A 10 16.14 8.61 -5.90
N ASN A 11 15.10 8.22 -6.63
CA ASN A 11 14.24 9.13 -7.40
C ASN A 11 12.95 9.54 -6.66
N ILE A 12 12.87 9.30 -5.35
CA ILE A 12 11.80 9.82 -4.50
C ILE A 12 12.27 11.12 -3.82
N SER A 13 11.52 12.20 -4.04
CA SER A 13 11.82 13.52 -3.48
C SER A 13 11.69 13.53 -1.95
N LEU A 14 12.36 14.47 -1.29
CA LEU A 14 12.30 14.62 0.16
C LEU A 14 10.85 14.81 0.66
N GLU A 15 10.06 15.62 -0.04
CA GLU A 15 8.65 15.85 0.25
C GLU A 15 7.83 14.56 0.13
N GLN A 16 8.05 13.78 -0.94
CA GLN A 16 7.38 12.50 -1.13
C GLN A 16 7.73 11.52 0.01
N ARG A 17 8.99 11.48 0.47
CA ARG A 17 9.37 10.65 1.64
C ARG A 17 8.57 11.04 2.87
N VAL A 18 8.50 12.33 3.18
CA VAL A 18 7.73 12.82 4.34
C VAL A 18 6.24 12.50 4.19
N VAL A 19 5.66 12.65 2.99
CA VAL A 19 4.26 12.29 2.72
C VAL A 19 3.98 10.83 3.07
N PHE A 20 4.84 9.90 2.62
CA PHE A 20 4.67 8.47 2.93
C PHE A 20 4.85 8.18 4.43
N GLU A 21 5.81 8.82 5.10
CA GLU A 21 5.98 8.70 6.55
C GLU A 21 4.76 9.24 7.33
N VAL A 22 4.10 10.28 6.83
CA VAL A 22 2.83 10.79 7.38
C VAL A 22 1.70 9.79 7.14
N ALA A 23 1.57 9.25 5.92
CA ALA A 23 0.57 8.24 5.59
C ALA A 23 0.68 6.99 6.49
N ALA A 24 1.91 6.49 6.68
CA ALA A 24 2.23 5.42 7.62
C ALA A 24 1.78 5.73 9.04
N ARG A 25 2.01 6.95 9.51
CA ARG A 25 1.61 7.38 10.87
C ARG A 25 0.10 7.51 11.03
N ILE A 26 -0.61 7.97 10.00
CA ILE A 26 -2.07 8.01 9.97
C ILE A 26 -2.63 6.59 10.10
N LEU A 27 -2.17 5.67 9.23
CA LEU A 27 -2.58 4.26 9.31
C LEU A 27 -2.24 3.65 10.68
N GLY A 28 -1.05 3.93 11.19
CA GLY A 28 -0.60 3.49 12.52
C GLY A 28 -1.42 4.03 13.70
N GLN A 29 -2.26 5.05 13.51
CA GLN A 29 -3.24 5.45 14.53
C GLN A 29 -4.37 4.41 14.63
N PHE A 30 -4.85 3.93 13.48
CA PHE A 30 -6.04 3.09 13.41
C PHE A 30 -5.74 1.61 13.61
N ILE A 31 -4.55 1.14 13.21
CA ILE A 31 -4.19 -0.28 13.19
C ILE A 31 -3.44 -0.69 14.45
N THR A 32 -4.00 -1.62 15.22
CA THR A 32 -3.50 -1.98 16.56
C THR A 32 -2.57 -3.18 16.59
N ASP A 33 -2.46 -3.94 15.50
CA ASP A 33 -1.53 -5.06 15.32
C ASP A 33 -0.12 -4.73 15.82
N THR A 34 0.63 -5.74 16.26
CA THR A 34 2.02 -5.57 16.68
C THR A 34 3.00 -6.17 15.67
N THR A 35 2.78 -5.91 14.38
CA THR A 35 3.68 -6.29 13.29
C THR A 35 4.38 -5.08 12.64
N THR A 36 5.30 -5.34 11.72
CA THR A 36 6.00 -4.32 10.92
C THR A 36 5.72 -4.54 9.45
N VAL A 37 5.15 -3.55 8.76
CA VAL A 37 4.94 -3.59 7.31
C VAL A 37 6.13 -2.96 6.61
N ASP A 38 6.84 -3.75 5.81
CA ASP A 38 8.05 -3.37 5.10
C ASP A 38 7.73 -3.00 3.64
N ILE A 39 7.89 -1.72 3.27
CA ILE A 39 7.54 -1.21 1.94
C ILE A 39 8.72 -0.48 1.31
N HIS A 40 8.95 -0.75 0.02
CA HIS A 40 9.94 -0.03 -0.78
C HIS A 40 9.25 0.89 -1.79
N ILE A 41 9.54 2.20 -1.70
CA ILE A 41 8.92 3.23 -2.52
C ILE A 41 9.89 3.67 -3.62
N LEU A 42 9.42 3.68 -4.87
CA LEU A 42 10.21 3.99 -6.07
C LEU A 42 9.48 5.03 -6.92
N GLY A 43 10.21 5.85 -7.67
CA GLY A 43 9.64 6.70 -8.72
C GLY A 43 9.69 6.02 -10.09
N ALA A 44 8.75 6.35 -10.97
CA ALA A 44 8.85 6.01 -12.40
C ALA A 44 8.08 7.03 -13.25
N SER A 45 8.43 7.13 -14.53
CA SER A 45 7.67 7.86 -15.54
C SER A 45 6.93 6.88 -16.46
N GLY A 46 5.84 7.33 -17.08
CA GLY A 46 5.11 6.57 -18.10
C GLY A 46 4.27 5.42 -17.56
N LEU A 47 3.92 5.41 -16.26
CA LEU A 47 3.10 4.35 -15.67
C LEU A 47 1.75 4.26 -16.38
N ASN A 48 1.45 3.07 -16.91
CA ASN A 48 0.23 2.78 -17.67
C ASN A 48 -0.06 3.84 -18.76
N GLU A 49 0.93 4.12 -19.61
CA GLU A 49 0.85 5.15 -20.66
C GLU A 49 0.56 6.57 -20.11
N GLY A 50 1.02 6.85 -18.89
CA GLY A 50 0.80 8.12 -18.21
C GLY A 50 -0.59 8.28 -17.58
N LYS A 51 -1.37 7.20 -17.47
CA LYS A 51 -2.73 7.25 -16.88
C LYS A 51 -2.76 6.88 -15.41
N ALA A 52 -1.78 6.12 -14.92
CA ALA A 52 -1.72 5.72 -13.51
C ALA A 52 -0.92 6.75 -12.70
N VAL A 53 -1.51 7.24 -11.60
CA VAL A 53 -0.88 8.24 -10.70
C VAL A 53 0.13 7.60 -9.74
N GLY A 54 -0.10 6.35 -9.40
CA GLY A 54 0.77 5.48 -8.61
C GLY A 54 0.45 4.02 -8.90
N GLY A 55 1.14 3.11 -8.22
CA GLY A 55 0.77 1.70 -8.22
C GLY A 55 1.48 0.91 -7.13
N ALA A 56 0.70 0.14 -6.38
CA ALA A 56 1.19 -0.84 -5.43
C ALA A 56 1.45 -2.19 -6.11
N VAL A 57 2.55 -2.83 -5.72
CA VAL A 57 2.89 -4.20 -6.10
C VAL A 57 3.14 -4.99 -4.81
N PRO A 58 2.08 -5.53 -4.18
CA PRO A 58 2.23 -6.35 -3.00
C PRO A 58 2.95 -7.66 -3.36
N LEU A 59 3.78 -8.14 -2.44
CA LEU A 59 4.29 -9.49 -2.50
C LEU A 59 3.28 -10.44 -1.87
N PHE A 60 3.10 -11.61 -2.46
CA PHE A 60 2.04 -12.54 -2.07
C PHE A 60 2.57 -13.77 -1.32
N HIS A 61 1.71 -14.30 -0.46
CA HIS A 61 1.86 -15.58 0.24
C HIS A 61 0.64 -16.45 -0.06
N THR A 62 0.85 -17.68 -0.53
CA THR A 62 -0.23 -18.63 -0.77
C THR A 62 -0.41 -19.55 0.43
N VAL A 63 -1.63 -19.63 0.93
CA VAL A 63 -2.01 -20.46 2.08
C VAL A 63 -3.17 -21.37 1.74
N HIS A 64 -3.22 -22.53 2.40
CA HIS A 64 -4.35 -23.44 2.29
C HIS A 64 -5.57 -22.89 3.05
N TYR A 65 -6.79 -22.95 2.47
CA TYR A 65 -8.00 -22.36 3.03
C TYR A 65 -8.29 -22.81 4.46
N GLY A 66 -8.26 -24.13 4.72
CA GLY A 66 -8.42 -24.65 6.08
C GLY A 66 -7.41 -24.11 7.10
N VAL A 67 -6.19 -23.77 6.68
CA VAL A 67 -5.16 -23.17 7.54
C VAL A 67 -5.43 -21.68 7.75
N LEU A 68 -5.77 -20.96 6.67
CA LEU A 68 -6.19 -19.56 6.73
C LEU A 68 -7.34 -19.35 7.71
N LYS A 69 -8.35 -20.24 7.68
CA LYS A 69 -9.47 -20.21 8.63
C LYS A 69 -9.01 -20.19 10.07
N GLN A 70 -8.06 -21.05 10.42
CA GLN A 70 -7.57 -21.15 11.80
C GLN A 70 -6.84 -19.88 12.24
N TYR A 71 -6.06 -19.26 11.34
CA TYR A 71 -5.42 -17.97 11.66
C TYR A 71 -6.47 -16.86 11.84
N ILE A 72 -7.44 -16.73 10.92
CA ILE A 72 -8.52 -15.73 11.05
C ILE A 72 -9.35 -15.98 12.33
N GLU A 73 -9.64 -17.23 12.67
CA GLU A 73 -10.36 -17.58 13.90
C GLU A 73 -9.57 -17.21 15.18
N GLN A 74 -8.24 -17.36 15.17
CA GLN A 74 -7.37 -16.99 16.29
C GLN A 74 -7.15 -15.47 16.40
N ASP A 75 -7.18 -14.78 15.27
CA ASP A 75 -6.96 -13.34 15.14
C ASP A 75 -8.23 -12.52 15.40
N SER A 76 -9.41 -13.11 15.22
CA SER A 76 -10.72 -12.45 15.37
C SER A 76 -10.85 -11.67 16.69
N SER A 77 -10.85 -10.34 16.60
CA SER A 77 -10.89 -9.44 17.75
C SER A 77 -12.10 -8.49 17.73
N SER A 78 -12.70 -8.30 16.55
CA SER A 78 -13.77 -7.34 16.30
C SER A 78 -15.14 -8.01 16.04
N TYR A 79 -16.22 -7.22 16.09
CA TYR A 79 -17.56 -7.71 15.70
C TYR A 79 -17.61 -8.09 14.21
N ILE A 80 -16.88 -7.36 13.36
CA ILE A 80 -16.81 -7.61 11.93
C ILE A 80 -16.09 -8.93 11.67
N ASP A 81 -15.00 -9.22 12.41
CA ASP A 81 -14.33 -10.52 12.33
C ASP A 81 -15.23 -11.65 12.77
N ALA A 82 -15.95 -11.47 13.88
CA ALA A 82 -16.87 -12.48 14.37
C ALA A 82 -17.96 -12.79 13.32
N GLN A 83 -18.48 -11.78 12.62
CA GLN A 83 -19.40 -12.03 11.50
C GLN A 83 -18.71 -12.74 10.34
N SER A 84 -17.50 -12.32 9.98
CA SER A 84 -16.69 -12.91 8.91
C SER A 84 -16.46 -14.40 9.15
N VAL A 85 -15.93 -14.77 10.32
CA VAL A 85 -15.67 -16.15 10.76
C VAL A 85 -16.95 -16.98 10.73
N LEU A 86 -18.06 -16.46 11.26
CA LEU A 86 -19.35 -17.17 11.30
C LEU A 86 -19.90 -17.53 9.91
N HIS A 87 -19.50 -16.82 8.86
CA HIS A 87 -19.98 -17.04 7.49
C HIS A 87 -18.94 -17.65 6.56
N MET A 88 -17.76 -18.00 7.06
CA MET A 88 -16.77 -18.78 6.31
C MET A 88 -17.30 -20.19 6.04
N GLN A 89 -16.90 -20.77 4.90
CA GLN A 89 -17.24 -22.14 4.56
C GLN A 89 -16.52 -23.14 5.47
N ASN A 90 -17.19 -24.22 5.81
CA ASN A 90 -16.67 -25.31 6.62
C ASN A 90 -15.68 -26.18 5.84
N GLY A 91 -14.85 -26.92 6.57
CA GLY A 91 -13.85 -27.79 5.98
C GLY A 91 -12.60 -27.06 5.49
N ASN A 92 -11.92 -27.69 4.54
CA ASN A 92 -10.58 -27.29 4.08
C ASN A 92 -10.58 -26.67 2.68
N THR A 93 -11.74 -26.57 2.04
CA THR A 93 -11.92 -26.02 0.69
C THR A 93 -12.92 -24.88 0.71
N VAL A 94 -12.90 -24.05 -0.32
CA VAL A 94 -13.88 -22.99 -0.55
C VAL A 94 -14.49 -23.11 -1.95
N ASP A 95 -15.79 -22.90 -2.02
CA ASP A 95 -16.55 -22.82 -3.24
C ASP A 95 -16.75 -21.35 -3.63
N LEU A 96 -16.54 -21.04 -4.90
CA LEU A 96 -16.61 -19.68 -5.43
C LEU A 96 -17.62 -19.64 -6.58
N SER A 97 -18.39 -18.55 -6.67
CA SER A 97 -19.22 -18.32 -7.85
C SER A 97 -18.44 -17.58 -8.93
N ALA A 98 -18.50 -18.10 -10.16
CA ALA A 98 -17.93 -17.47 -11.34
C ALA A 98 -18.87 -17.67 -12.53
N TYR A 99 -19.28 -16.58 -13.18
CA TYR A 99 -20.06 -16.61 -14.43
C TYR A 99 -21.32 -17.49 -14.39
N GLY A 100 -22.01 -17.51 -13.25
CA GLY A 100 -23.25 -18.28 -13.05
C GLY A 100 -23.04 -19.73 -12.62
N GLU A 101 -21.80 -20.19 -12.46
CA GLU A 101 -21.45 -21.51 -11.95
C GLU A 101 -20.86 -21.41 -10.53
N VAL A 102 -20.92 -22.52 -9.79
CA VAL A 102 -20.20 -22.70 -8.53
C VAL A 102 -19.02 -23.63 -8.82
N ILE A 103 -17.81 -23.12 -8.58
CA ILE A 103 -16.58 -23.87 -8.74
C ILE A 103 -16.20 -24.39 -7.35
N ASP A 104 -16.31 -25.71 -7.17
CA ASP A 104 -16.15 -26.38 -5.88
C ASP A 104 -14.70 -26.75 -5.55
N GLY A 105 -14.39 -26.87 -4.26
CA GLY A 105 -13.18 -27.58 -3.82
C GLY A 105 -11.86 -26.80 -3.96
N ASN A 106 -11.88 -25.47 -4.03
CA ASN A 106 -10.65 -24.67 -4.14
C ASN A 106 -9.91 -24.65 -2.80
N THR A 107 -8.59 -24.80 -2.81
CA THR A 107 -7.79 -24.96 -1.58
C THR A 107 -6.82 -23.82 -1.32
N GLU A 108 -6.38 -23.10 -2.35
CA GLU A 108 -5.32 -22.10 -2.25
C GLU A 108 -5.89 -20.68 -2.26
N ILE A 109 -5.50 -19.88 -1.27
CA ILE A 109 -5.85 -18.47 -1.16
C ILE A 109 -4.57 -17.65 -1.13
N LEU A 110 -4.56 -16.56 -1.90
CA LEU A 110 -3.48 -15.58 -1.86
C LEU A 110 -3.76 -14.52 -0.80
N LEU A 111 -2.74 -14.23 -0.01
CA LEU A 111 -2.65 -13.11 0.90
C LEU A 111 -1.55 -12.18 0.40
N THR A 112 -1.68 -10.88 0.60
CA THR A 112 -0.45 -10.08 0.62
C THR A 112 0.39 -10.52 1.82
N ARG A 113 1.71 -10.37 1.74
CA ARG A 113 2.60 -10.71 2.85
C ARG A 113 2.24 -9.92 4.11
N ALA A 114 1.87 -8.65 3.97
CA ALA A 114 1.39 -7.81 5.08
C ALA A 114 0.14 -8.40 5.77
N GLN A 115 -0.82 -8.97 5.02
CA GLN A 115 -1.96 -9.67 5.61
C GLN A 115 -1.54 -10.94 6.36
N ALA A 116 -0.62 -11.72 5.79
CA ALA A 116 -0.12 -12.92 6.44
C ALA A 116 0.59 -12.56 7.76
N GLU A 117 1.29 -11.43 7.82
CA GLU A 117 1.88 -10.95 9.07
C GLU A 117 0.85 -10.50 10.11
N ALA A 118 -0.16 -9.73 9.67
CA ALA A 118 -1.22 -9.26 10.55
C ALA A 118 -1.96 -10.44 11.20
N LEU A 119 -2.30 -11.46 10.40
CA LEU A 119 -2.88 -12.73 10.86
C LEU A 119 -1.93 -13.62 11.71
N GLY A 120 -0.70 -13.17 12.00
CA GLY A 120 0.24 -13.88 12.85
C GLY A 120 0.95 -15.07 12.20
N MET A 121 0.97 -15.16 10.86
CA MET A 121 1.64 -16.25 10.13
C MET A 121 3.17 -16.18 10.18
N ASN A 122 3.75 -15.30 10.99
CA ASN A 122 5.18 -15.33 11.36
C ASN A 122 5.49 -16.35 12.46
N LYS A 123 4.48 -17.05 12.99
CA LYS A 123 4.61 -18.09 14.01
C LYS A 123 3.87 -19.36 13.57
N PRO A 124 4.34 -20.56 13.97
CA PRO A 124 3.61 -21.79 13.72
C PRO A 124 2.22 -21.77 14.37
N LEU A 125 1.24 -22.29 13.65
CA LEU A 125 -0.11 -22.46 14.15
C LEU A 125 -0.15 -23.62 15.15
N ILE A 126 -0.69 -23.37 16.34
CA ILE A 126 -0.96 -24.41 17.34
C ILE A 126 -2.44 -24.77 17.26
N LEU A 127 -2.73 -26.02 16.89
CA LEU A 127 -4.10 -26.52 16.78
C LEU A 127 -4.66 -26.91 18.17
N GLU A 128 -5.99 -27.00 18.29
CA GLU A 128 -6.66 -27.36 19.55
C GLU A 128 -6.18 -28.68 20.17
N ASN A 129 -5.76 -29.63 19.34
CA ASN A 129 -5.21 -30.92 19.78
C ASN A 129 -3.73 -30.86 20.22
N GLY A 130 -3.12 -29.67 20.23
CA GLY A 130 -1.73 -29.42 20.59
C GLY A 130 -0.70 -29.70 19.48
N SER A 131 -1.14 -30.14 18.29
CA SER A 131 -0.22 -30.28 17.16
C SER A 131 0.17 -28.92 16.58
N VAL A 132 1.36 -28.86 16.00
CA VAL A 132 1.96 -27.64 15.45
C VAL A 132 2.04 -27.76 13.93
N LEU A 133 1.58 -26.73 13.22
CA LEU A 133 1.68 -26.61 11.78
C LEU A 133 2.55 -25.40 11.41
N ASP A 134 3.68 -25.65 10.77
CA ASP A 134 4.70 -24.65 10.40
C ASP A 134 4.90 -24.49 8.88
N ARG A 135 4.14 -25.22 8.05
CA ARG A 135 4.34 -25.23 6.58
C ARG A 135 3.97 -23.91 5.88
N TYR A 136 3.09 -23.11 6.46
CA TYR A 136 2.55 -21.88 5.88
C TYR A 136 2.99 -20.63 6.64
N VAL A 137 4.13 -20.70 7.33
CA VAL A 137 4.68 -19.52 8.01
C VAL A 137 5.52 -18.70 7.04
N ILE A 138 5.52 -17.39 7.22
CA ILE A 138 6.37 -16.45 6.52
C ILE A 138 7.55 -16.04 7.40
N ASP A 139 8.66 -15.70 6.75
CA ASP A 139 9.74 -14.95 7.42
C ASP A 139 9.27 -13.51 7.66
N SER A 140 9.42 -13.04 8.89
CA SER A 140 9.08 -11.69 9.35
C SER A 140 10.13 -10.64 8.97
N ALA A 141 11.24 -11.03 8.33
CA ALA A 141 12.31 -10.10 7.92
C ALA A 141 12.27 -9.76 6.42
N GLY A 142 11.13 -9.95 5.75
CA GLY A 142 11.00 -9.80 4.31
C GLY A 142 10.09 -8.65 3.91
N LEU A 143 10.40 -8.00 2.79
CA LEU A 143 9.56 -6.96 2.19
C LEU A 143 8.11 -7.44 1.98
N ASP A 144 7.14 -6.55 2.18
CA ASP A 144 5.72 -6.82 1.94
C ASP A 144 5.23 -6.30 0.58
N GLY A 145 5.87 -5.27 0.04
CA GLY A 145 5.50 -4.75 -1.26
C GLY A 145 6.34 -3.58 -1.73
N TYR A 146 6.08 -3.21 -2.98
CA TYR A 146 6.60 -2.00 -3.60
C TYR A 146 5.47 -1.00 -3.82
N ILE A 147 5.79 0.28 -3.76
CA ILE A 147 4.91 1.34 -4.26
C ILE A 147 5.69 2.14 -5.29
N VAL A 148 5.09 2.36 -6.46
CA VAL A 148 5.67 3.16 -7.52
C VAL A 148 4.89 4.45 -7.68
N VAL A 149 5.57 5.59 -7.51
CA VAL A 149 5.00 6.93 -7.69
C VAL A 149 5.24 7.38 -9.13
N ASN A 150 4.18 7.82 -9.82
CA ASN A 150 4.36 8.40 -11.14
C ASN A 150 4.92 9.83 -11.04
N GLN A 151 6.11 10.03 -11.61
CA GLN A 151 6.83 11.30 -11.61
C GLN A 151 6.42 12.25 -12.75
N ASP A 152 5.52 11.82 -13.64
CA ASP A 152 4.98 12.65 -14.72
C ASP A 152 3.94 13.68 -14.22
N PHE A 153 3.39 13.47 -13.02
CA PHE A 153 2.39 14.35 -12.42
C PHE A 153 3.01 15.41 -11.52
N LYS A 154 2.32 16.54 -11.40
CA LYS A 154 2.61 17.54 -10.37
C LYS A 154 1.90 17.16 -9.08
N TRP A 155 2.66 17.18 -8.00
CA TRP A 155 2.24 16.69 -6.69
C TRP A 155 2.01 17.84 -5.71
N ASN A 156 0.91 17.78 -4.97
CA ASN A 156 0.66 18.61 -3.80
C ASN A 156 1.06 17.84 -2.54
N ASN A 157 2.11 18.32 -1.87
CA ASN A 157 2.68 17.70 -0.69
C ASN A 157 2.19 18.35 0.62
N ASP A 158 1.19 19.23 0.58
CA ASP A 158 0.54 19.81 1.76
C ASP A 158 -0.30 18.76 2.52
N VAL A 159 0.37 17.96 3.35
CA VAL A 159 -0.25 16.93 4.21
C VAL A 159 -1.14 17.51 5.31
N LEU A 160 -0.93 18.78 5.70
CA LEU A 160 -1.75 19.44 6.72
C LEU A 160 -3.08 19.92 6.12
N ARG A 161 -3.14 20.03 4.79
CA ARG A 161 -4.32 20.43 4.02
C ARG A 161 -4.88 21.79 4.47
N THR A 162 -3.97 22.68 4.88
CA THR A 162 -4.32 23.98 5.49
C THR A 162 -4.75 25.03 4.47
N SER A 163 -4.38 24.84 3.19
CA SER A 163 -4.84 25.68 2.08
C SER A 163 -5.43 24.83 0.96
N GLU A 164 -6.14 25.45 0.03
CA GLU A 164 -6.58 24.76 -1.19
C GLU A 164 -5.37 24.18 -1.96
N ALA A 165 -5.59 23.03 -2.58
CA ALA A 165 -4.60 22.42 -3.45
C ALA A 165 -4.35 23.30 -4.69
N ALA A 166 -3.10 23.42 -5.09
CA ALA A 166 -2.71 24.19 -6.27
C ALA A 166 -3.33 23.60 -7.55
N GLU A 167 -3.68 24.47 -8.50
CA GLU A 167 -4.27 24.05 -9.77
C GLU A 167 -3.34 23.10 -10.55
N GLY A 168 -3.90 22.03 -11.12
CA GLY A 168 -3.13 21.03 -11.87
C GLY A 168 -2.23 20.13 -11.02
N THR A 169 -2.46 20.04 -9.70
CA THR A 169 -1.74 19.11 -8.81
C THR A 169 -2.64 18.00 -8.27
N LEU A 170 -2.05 16.82 -8.07
CA LEU A 170 -2.67 15.67 -7.39
C LEU A 170 -2.22 15.64 -5.92
N ASP A 171 -3.11 15.24 -5.01
CA ASP A 171 -2.79 15.17 -3.58
C ASP A 171 -1.95 13.92 -3.25
N SER A 172 -0.68 14.14 -2.89
CA SER A 172 0.27 13.06 -2.63
C SER A 172 -0.12 12.20 -1.43
N LEU A 173 -0.73 12.80 -0.40
CA LEU A 173 -1.17 12.07 0.78
C LEU A 173 -2.32 11.11 0.46
N SER A 174 -3.25 11.53 -0.39
CA SER A 174 -4.34 10.66 -0.87
C SER A 174 -3.79 9.45 -1.62
N MET A 175 -2.86 9.68 -2.56
CA MET A 175 -2.19 8.60 -3.30
C MET A 175 -1.40 7.69 -2.36
N ALA A 176 -0.60 8.23 -1.44
CA ALA A 176 0.20 7.41 -0.52
C ALA A 176 -0.67 6.49 0.36
N LEU A 177 -1.75 7.02 0.94
CA LEU A 177 -2.68 6.21 1.74
C LEU A 177 -3.37 5.13 0.89
N HIS A 178 -3.74 5.46 -0.35
CA HIS A 178 -4.36 4.52 -1.30
C HIS A 178 -3.41 3.35 -1.61
N GLU A 179 -2.19 3.64 -2.06
CA GLU A 179 -1.24 2.59 -2.44
C GLU A 179 -0.77 1.75 -1.24
N MET A 180 -0.63 2.35 -0.05
CA MET A 180 -0.33 1.59 1.17
C MET A 180 -1.48 0.65 1.55
N THR A 181 -2.73 1.07 1.35
CA THR A 181 -3.91 0.22 1.62
C THR A 181 -3.99 -0.98 0.66
N HIS A 182 -3.52 -0.85 -0.58
CA HIS A 182 -3.33 -1.99 -1.48
C HIS A 182 -2.28 -2.99 -0.95
N VAL A 183 -1.10 -2.51 -0.49
CA VAL A 183 -0.08 -3.39 0.12
C VAL A 183 -0.65 -4.15 1.32
N MET A 184 -1.49 -3.49 2.11
CA MET A 184 -2.18 -4.07 3.25
C MET A 184 -3.28 -5.09 2.90
N GLY A 185 -3.62 -5.29 1.63
CA GLY A 185 -4.48 -6.40 1.22
C GLY A 185 -5.77 -6.04 0.52
N PHE A 186 -6.01 -4.77 0.20
CA PHE A 186 -7.13 -4.37 -0.66
C PHE A 186 -6.82 -4.74 -2.12
N VAL A 187 -6.76 -6.04 -2.41
CA VAL A 187 -6.39 -6.61 -3.70
C VAL A 187 -7.31 -7.76 -4.07
N SER A 188 -7.86 -7.72 -5.28
CA SER A 188 -8.74 -8.73 -5.86
C SER A 188 -8.01 -9.48 -6.96
N GLY A 189 -8.16 -10.80 -6.99
CA GLY A 189 -7.56 -11.60 -8.05
C GLY A 189 -8.22 -11.40 -9.42
N ILE A 190 -9.40 -10.77 -9.47
CA ILE A 190 -10.07 -10.37 -10.70
C ILE A 190 -9.18 -9.43 -11.55
N ASP A 191 -8.23 -8.73 -10.93
CA ASP A 191 -7.31 -7.82 -11.61
C ASP A 191 -6.11 -8.50 -12.28
N GLY A 192 -6.10 -9.84 -12.35
CA GLY A 192 -5.21 -10.57 -13.25
C GLY A 192 -4.53 -11.80 -12.68
N THR A 193 -4.79 -12.18 -11.42
CA THR A 193 -4.26 -13.42 -10.85
C THR A 193 -5.22 -14.59 -10.98
N ILE A 194 -6.53 -14.34 -11.09
CA ILE A 194 -7.53 -15.40 -11.23
C ILE A 194 -7.34 -16.16 -12.54
N ASP A 195 -7.22 -17.47 -12.40
CA ASP A 195 -7.08 -18.41 -13.49
C ASP A 195 -8.06 -19.56 -13.27
N ILE A 196 -9.06 -19.63 -14.16
CA ILE A 196 -10.10 -20.66 -14.15
C ILE A 196 -9.76 -21.69 -15.22
N LYS A 197 -9.51 -22.93 -14.79
CA LYS A 197 -9.10 -24.03 -15.67
C LYS A 197 -10.08 -25.19 -15.59
N THR A 198 -10.37 -25.78 -16.75
CA THR A 198 -11.02 -27.09 -16.85
C THR A 198 -9.96 -28.19 -16.68
N LEU A 199 -10.12 -29.01 -15.66
CA LEU A 199 -9.27 -30.16 -15.37
C LEU A 199 -9.56 -31.33 -16.30
N LEU A 200 -8.69 -32.33 -16.32
CA LEU A 200 -8.92 -33.60 -17.05
C LEU A 200 -10.18 -34.34 -16.57
N SER A 201 -10.61 -34.08 -15.33
CA SER A 201 -11.87 -34.59 -14.78
C SER A 201 -13.11 -33.81 -15.21
N GLU A 202 -12.96 -32.86 -16.13
CA GLU A 202 -14.00 -31.91 -16.60
C GLU A 202 -14.51 -30.94 -15.53
N LYS A 203 -13.99 -31.02 -14.30
CA LYS A 203 -14.25 -30.04 -13.24
C LYS A 203 -13.51 -28.74 -13.52
N LEU A 204 -14.13 -27.62 -13.14
CA LEU A 204 -13.43 -26.34 -13.06
C LEU A 204 -12.58 -26.28 -11.78
N SER A 205 -11.50 -25.53 -11.85
CA SER A 205 -10.65 -25.16 -10.70
C SER A 205 -10.27 -23.70 -10.80
N VAL A 206 -10.18 -23.03 -9.66
CA VAL A 206 -9.71 -21.65 -9.57
C VAL A 206 -8.38 -21.63 -8.83
N SER A 207 -7.44 -20.89 -9.38
CA SER A 207 -6.27 -20.37 -8.65
C SER A 207 -6.26 -18.85 -8.73
N GLY A 208 -5.50 -18.18 -7.88
CA GLY A 208 -5.39 -16.73 -7.95
C GLY A 208 -6.36 -15.94 -7.08
N THR A 209 -7.24 -16.61 -6.33
CA THR A 209 -8.23 -15.97 -5.44
C THR A 209 -7.55 -15.37 -4.22
N THR A 210 -7.84 -14.10 -3.93
CA THR A 210 -7.30 -13.41 -2.74
C THR A 210 -8.23 -13.53 -1.54
N LEU A 211 -7.75 -13.18 -0.33
CA LEU A 211 -8.62 -13.08 0.84
C LEU A 211 -9.75 -12.06 0.66
N PHE A 212 -9.50 -10.98 -0.08
CA PHE A 212 -10.53 -9.98 -0.41
C PHE A 212 -11.66 -10.58 -1.26
N ASP A 213 -11.34 -11.44 -2.24
CA ASP A 213 -12.33 -12.10 -3.08
C ASP A 213 -13.27 -13.02 -2.29
N LEU A 214 -12.79 -13.57 -1.16
CA LEU A 214 -13.63 -14.36 -0.26
C LEU A 214 -14.70 -13.53 0.47
N ARG A 215 -14.58 -12.19 0.46
CA ARG A 215 -15.54 -11.25 1.06
C ARG A 215 -16.32 -10.44 0.02
N ARG A 216 -16.12 -10.73 -1.26
CA ARG A 216 -16.81 -10.10 -2.39
C ARG A 216 -18.09 -10.85 -2.72
N PHE A 217 -19.24 -10.20 -2.66
CA PHE A 217 -20.54 -10.81 -2.94
C PHE A 217 -21.29 -10.10 -4.05
N THR A 218 -22.12 -10.85 -4.78
CA THR A 218 -23.13 -10.30 -5.69
C THR A 218 -24.52 -10.67 -5.19
N ALA A 219 -25.57 -10.06 -5.74
CA ALA A 219 -26.94 -10.45 -5.43
C ALA A 219 -27.18 -11.95 -5.72
N THR A 220 -26.55 -12.48 -6.77
CA THR A 220 -26.62 -13.91 -7.12
C THR A 220 -25.91 -14.75 -6.08
N SER A 221 -24.62 -14.46 -5.78
CA SER A 221 -23.81 -15.32 -4.91
C SER A 221 -24.35 -15.40 -3.49
N ALA A 222 -24.89 -14.29 -2.97
CA ALA A 222 -25.52 -14.23 -1.65
C ALA A 222 -26.78 -15.13 -1.49
N THR A 223 -27.37 -15.59 -2.59
CA THR A 223 -28.55 -16.48 -2.57
C THR A 223 -28.22 -17.96 -2.78
N ILE A 224 -26.96 -18.27 -3.09
CA ILE A 224 -26.52 -19.65 -3.31
C ILE A 224 -26.58 -20.41 -1.97
N LYS A 225 -27.33 -21.50 -1.95
CA LYS A 225 -27.41 -22.39 -0.80
C LYS A 225 -26.26 -23.38 -0.88
N ASN A 226 -25.26 -23.20 -0.03
CA ASN A 226 -24.16 -24.14 0.14
C ASN A 226 -24.20 -24.69 1.58
N PRO A 227 -24.18 -26.01 1.79
CA PRO A 227 -24.14 -26.60 3.13
C PRO A 227 -22.93 -26.17 3.97
N ASP A 228 -21.83 -25.79 3.33
CA ASP A 228 -20.59 -25.49 4.03
C ASP A 228 -20.49 -24.03 4.46
N GLY A 229 -21.14 -23.08 3.80
CA GLY A 229 -21.17 -21.66 4.21
C GLY A 229 -21.52 -20.72 3.06
N SER A 230 -21.18 -19.43 3.18
CA SER A 230 -21.51 -18.45 2.15
C SER A 230 -20.59 -18.54 0.93
N VAL A 231 -21.15 -18.38 -0.27
CA VAL A 231 -20.42 -18.42 -1.54
C VAL A 231 -20.14 -17.00 -2.02
N SER A 232 -18.85 -16.63 -2.05
CA SER A 232 -18.41 -15.34 -2.60
C SER A 232 -18.35 -15.40 -4.14
N SER A 233 -18.19 -14.25 -4.77
CA SER A 233 -18.18 -14.12 -6.23
C SER A 233 -16.88 -13.52 -6.74
N ILE A 234 -16.26 -14.26 -7.66
CA ILE A 234 -15.11 -13.81 -8.46
C ILE A 234 -15.51 -13.37 -9.87
N THR A 235 -16.81 -13.16 -10.11
CA THR A 235 -17.29 -12.74 -11.44
C THR A 235 -16.98 -11.27 -11.69
N ALA A 236 -16.18 -11.01 -12.72
CA ALA A 236 -16.02 -9.69 -13.31
C ALA A 236 -17.28 -9.27 -14.07
N GLY A 237 -17.59 -7.97 -14.04
CA GLY A 237 -18.74 -7.38 -14.72
C GLY A 237 -20.08 -7.48 -13.99
N GLU A 238 -20.15 -8.20 -12.88
CA GLU A 238 -21.32 -8.21 -12.00
C GLU A 238 -21.21 -7.16 -10.90
N ALA A 239 -22.33 -6.49 -10.60
CA ALA A 239 -22.43 -5.56 -9.48
C ALA A 239 -22.14 -6.31 -8.16
N ALA A 240 -21.08 -5.87 -7.49
CA ALA A 240 -20.56 -6.54 -6.31
C ALA A 240 -20.38 -5.57 -5.14
N TYR A 241 -20.29 -6.13 -3.95
CA TYR A 241 -20.05 -5.40 -2.72
C TYR A 241 -19.23 -6.23 -1.73
N LEU A 242 -18.54 -5.54 -0.83
CA LEU A 242 -17.84 -6.16 0.28
C LEU A 242 -18.84 -6.48 1.40
N SER A 243 -18.72 -7.65 2.01
CA SER A 243 -19.63 -8.08 3.08
C SER A 243 -18.90 -8.91 4.15
N ALA A 244 -19.25 -8.66 5.41
CA ALA A 244 -18.77 -9.39 6.57
C ALA A 244 -19.65 -10.60 6.92
N ASP A 245 -20.92 -10.61 6.51
CA ASP A 245 -21.94 -11.54 7.00
C ASP A 245 -22.45 -12.47 5.89
N GLY A 246 -21.53 -12.83 4.99
CA GLY A 246 -21.80 -13.80 3.94
C GLY A 246 -22.76 -13.29 2.85
N GLY A 247 -22.78 -11.98 2.61
CA GLY A 247 -23.60 -11.33 1.59
C GLY A 247 -24.97 -10.86 2.07
N LYS A 248 -25.22 -10.77 3.39
CA LYS A 248 -26.52 -10.27 3.90
C LYS A 248 -26.57 -8.75 3.95
N THR A 249 -25.46 -8.12 4.32
CA THR A 249 -25.32 -6.66 4.34
C THR A 249 -24.14 -6.21 3.48
N SER A 250 -24.29 -5.03 2.89
CA SER A 250 -23.24 -4.39 2.10
C SER A 250 -22.47 -3.42 2.98
N LEU A 251 -21.15 -3.64 3.09
CA LEU A 251 -20.24 -2.64 3.63
C LEU A 251 -19.98 -1.57 2.58
N GLY A 252 -19.91 -1.92 1.29
CA GLY A 252 -19.65 -1.00 0.17
C GLY A 252 -19.67 -1.66 -1.18
N ASN A 253 -20.16 -0.95 -2.19
CA ASN A 253 -20.07 -1.41 -3.58
C ASN A 253 -18.62 -1.38 -4.07
N LEU A 254 -18.26 -2.38 -4.85
CA LEU A 254 -16.94 -2.57 -5.43
C LEU A 254 -16.98 -2.31 -6.93
N SER A 255 -15.84 -1.93 -7.48
CA SER A 255 -15.67 -1.95 -8.93
C SER A 255 -15.81 -3.36 -9.48
N THR A 256 -16.30 -3.46 -10.72
CA THR A 256 -16.68 -4.74 -11.32
C THR A 256 -15.59 -5.32 -12.22
N GLY A 257 -14.51 -4.57 -12.48
CA GLY A 257 -13.31 -5.05 -13.14
C GLY A 257 -12.94 -4.22 -14.37
N GLN A 258 -11.66 -4.22 -14.72
CA GLN A 258 -11.12 -3.35 -15.75
C GLN A 258 -11.57 -3.75 -17.17
N ASN A 259 -11.84 -5.04 -17.39
CA ASN A 259 -12.18 -5.55 -18.71
C ASN A 259 -13.66 -5.30 -19.06
N THR A 260 -13.90 -4.21 -19.80
CA THR A 260 -15.24 -3.83 -20.27
C THR A 260 -15.84 -4.80 -21.29
N ALA A 261 -15.02 -5.61 -21.98
CA ALA A 261 -15.52 -6.59 -22.96
C ALA A 261 -16.29 -7.75 -22.32
N ILE A 262 -16.08 -7.99 -21.02
CA ILE A 262 -16.81 -8.97 -20.20
C ILE A 262 -17.75 -8.31 -19.20
N GLY A 263 -18.08 -7.02 -19.40
CA GLY A 263 -19.05 -6.28 -18.59
C GLY A 263 -18.46 -5.50 -17.42
N GLY A 264 -17.13 -5.48 -17.25
CA GLY A 264 -16.46 -4.66 -16.25
C GLY A 264 -16.76 -3.16 -16.39
N ASP A 265 -16.68 -2.42 -15.28
CA ASP A 265 -16.91 -0.97 -15.21
C ASP A 265 -15.71 -0.13 -15.67
N GLY A 266 -14.61 -0.79 -16.04
CA GLY A 266 -13.38 -0.16 -16.54
C GLY A 266 -12.37 0.19 -15.44
N TYR A 267 -12.69 -0.11 -14.18
CA TYR A 267 -11.81 0.08 -13.03
C TYR A 267 -11.44 -1.27 -12.40
N GLN A 268 -10.27 -1.34 -11.79
CA GLN A 268 -9.79 -2.55 -11.13
C GLN A 268 -10.75 -2.96 -9.99
N ALA A 269 -11.04 -4.25 -9.87
CA ALA A 269 -11.93 -4.82 -8.86
C ALA A 269 -11.38 -4.66 -7.43
N SER A 270 -10.09 -4.37 -7.30
CA SER A 270 -9.42 -3.91 -6.07
C SER A 270 -9.79 -2.47 -5.66
N HIS A 271 -10.99 -1.98 -5.97
CA HIS A 271 -11.42 -0.63 -5.62
C HIS A 271 -12.87 -0.58 -5.15
N TRP A 272 -13.20 0.47 -4.40
CA TRP A 272 -14.60 0.87 -4.27
C TRP A 272 -15.17 1.26 -5.64
N GLN A 273 -16.48 1.10 -5.80
CA GLN A 273 -17.16 1.58 -6.99
C GLN A 273 -16.94 3.09 -7.17
N ARG A 274 -16.59 3.51 -8.38
CA ARG A 274 -16.46 4.94 -8.71
C ARG A 274 -17.80 5.66 -8.55
N MET A 275 -17.85 6.65 -7.67
CA MET A 275 -19.05 7.44 -7.34
C MET A 275 -18.78 8.94 -7.46
N GLN A 276 -19.77 9.78 -7.77
CA GLN A 276 -19.57 11.24 -7.91
C GLN A 276 -18.83 11.86 -6.71
N VAL A 277 -19.11 11.36 -5.51
CA VAL A 277 -18.32 11.59 -4.30
C VAL A 277 -17.65 10.28 -3.95
N ALA A 278 -16.32 10.30 -3.83
CA ALA A 278 -15.53 9.14 -3.45
C ALA A 278 -16.07 8.51 -2.15
N MET A 279 -16.16 7.18 -2.13
CA MET A 279 -16.67 6.45 -0.96
C MET A 279 -15.65 6.40 0.17
N GLY A 280 -14.37 6.38 -0.17
CA GLY A 280 -13.23 6.22 0.73
C GLY A 280 -11.92 6.38 -0.04
N ILE A 281 -10.80 6.06 0.60
CA ILE A 281 -9.47 6.23 0.01
C ILE A 281 -9.24 5.33 -1.20
N MET A 282 -9.91 4.18 -1.26
CA MET A 282 -9.83 3.22 -2.38
C MET A 282 -10.75 3.58 -3.56
N ASP A 283 -11.02 4.86 -3.79
CA ASP A 283 -11.63 5.30 -5.06
C ASP A 283 -10.63 5.05 -6.21
N PRO A 284 -11.06 4.52 -7.36
CA PRO A 284 -10.16 4.16 -8.45
C PRO A 284 -9.61 5.36 -9.23
N THR A 285 -9.99 6.58 -8.85
CA THR A 285 -9.53 7.81 -9.50
C THR A 285 -9.15 8.85 -8.47
N LEU A 286 -8.20 9.71 -8.84
CA LEU A 286 -7.88 10.92 -8.10
C LEU A 286 -7.88 12.10 -9.08
N ALA A 287 -8.82 13.02 -8.90
CA ALA A 287 -8.88 14.22 -9.71
C ALA A 287 -7.89 15.28 -9.21
N TYR A 288 -7.52 16.22 -10.09
CA TYR A 288 -6.74 17.37 -9.68
C TYR A 288 -7.44 18.13 -8.55
N LYS A 289 -6.66 18.52 -7.54
CA LYS A 289 -7.11 19.20 -6.31
C LYS A 289 -8.02 18.38 -5.39
N GLU A 290 -8.38 17.16 -5.79
CA GLU A 290 -9.15 16.27 -4.93
C GLU A 290 -8.28 15.80 -3.75
N ARG A 291 -8.91 15.74 -2.58
CA ARG A 291 -8.28 15.28 -1.34
C ARG A 291 -9.17 14.22 -0.72
N LEU A 292 -8.64 13.02 -0.63
CA LEU A 292 -9.31 11.87 -0.04
C LEU A 292 -8.68 11.55 1.31
N SER A 293 -9.48 11.00 2.22
CA SER A 293 -9.04 10.52 3.52
C SER A 293 -9.56 9.10 3.71
N LEU A 294 -8.98 8.38 4.67
CA LEU A 294 -9.55 7.13 5.15
C LEU A 294 -10.99 7.38 5.64
N ALA A 295 -11.93 6.65 5.08
CA ALA A 295 -13.29 6.56 5.55
C ALA A 295 -13.46 5.34 6.46
N GLN A 296 -14.53 5.34 7.26
CA GLN A 296 -14.86 4.20 8.12
C GLN A 296 -14.88 2.87 7.36
N ARG A 297 -15.37 2.86 6.13
CA ARG A 297 -15.42 1.67 5.28
C ARG A 297 -14.06 1.12 4.86
N ASP A 298 -13.06 1.99 4.71
CA ASP A 298 -11.70 1.56 4.37
C ASP A 298 -11.13 0.77 5.55
N LEU A 299 -11.36 1.28 6.76
CA LEU A 299 -10.98 0.59 8.00
C LEU A 299 -11.77 -0.72 8.20
N GLN A 300 -13.08 -0.73 7.95
CA GLN A 300 -13.87 -1.97 7.99
C GLN A 300 -13.42 -3.02 6.97
N ALA A 301 -12.91 -2.58 5.82
CA ALA A 301 -12.32 -3.48 4.85
C ALA A 301 -10.99 -4.05 5.36
N LEU A 302 -10.11 -3.22 5.94
CA LEU A 302 -8.86 -3.69 6.55
C LEU A 302 -9.11 -4.68 7.70
N ASP A 303 -10.11 -4.41 8.54
CA ASP A 303 -10.58 -5.31 9.62
C ASP A 303 -10.92 -6.69 9.05
N LEU A 304 -11.80 -6.73 8.04
CA LEU A 304 -12.14 -7.97 7.32
C LEU A 304 -10.96 -8.70 6.67
N LEU A 305 -9.87 -7.98 6.41
CA LEU A 305 -8.68 -8.47 5.72
C LEU A 305 -7.58 -8.91 6.69
N GLY A 306 -7.88 -8.94 8.00
CA GLY A 306 -7.01 -9.47 9.05
C GLY A 306 -6.21 -8.43 9.80
N TRP A 307 -6.64 -7.16 9.83
CA TRP A 307 -6.00 -6.10 10.61
C TRP A 307 -6.86 -5.69 11.80
N ASP A 308 -6.31 -5.63 13.01
CA ASP A 308 -7.05 -5.13 14.16
C ASP A 308 -7.24 -3.61 14.07
N VAL A 309 -8.50 -3.14 14.08
CA VAL A 309 -8.84 -1.72 13.94
C VAL A 309 -9.37 -1.08 15.22
N ASN A 310 -8.77 0.04 15.62
CA ASN A 310 -9.30 0.95 16.62
C ASN A 310 -10.24 2.01 16.01
N TYR A 311 -11.52 1.69 15.95
CA TYR A 311 -12.56 2.60 15.43
C TYR A 311 -12.81 3.85 16.28
N ALA A 312 -12.37 3.90 17.54
CA ALA A 312 -12.64 5.05 18.42
C ALA A 312 -12.05 6.36 17.87
N LEU A 313 -10.94 6.25 17.12
CA LEU A 313 -10.24 7.39 16.55
C LEU A 313 -10.92 8.00 15.33
N LEU A 314 -11.93 7.35 14.75
CA LEU A 314 -12.74 7.94 13.67
C LEU A 314 -13.54 9.16 14.15
N SER A 315 -13.81 9.25 15.45
CA SER A 315 -14.54 10.35 16.07
C SER A 315 -13.63 11.48 16.59
N THR A 316 -12.32 11.33 16.44
CA THR A 316 -11.31 12.28 16.93
C THR A 316 -10.52 12.86 15.77
N ASP A 317 -10.32 14.17 15.79
CA ASP A 317 -9.40 14.80 14.84
C ASP A 317 -7.96 14.35 15.14
N LEU A 318 -7.29 13.81 14.13
CA LEU A 318 -5.89 13.45 14.22
C LEU A 318 -5.05 14.72 14.39
N ASN A 319 -4.05 14.67 15.27
CA ASN A 319 -3.09 15.76 15.41
C ASN A 319 -2.07 15.72 14.26
N MET A 320 -2.49 16.22 13.10
CA MET A 320 -1.70 16.18 11.86
C MET A 320 -0.33 16.86 11.99
N GLU A 321 -0.22 17.92 12.79
CA GLU A 321 1.07 18.59 13.05
C GLU A 321 2.04 17.70 13.82
N ALA A 322 1.55 16.95 14.81
CA ALA A 322 2.39 15.98 15.52
C ALA A 322 2.81 14.82 14.60
N LEU A 323 1.90 14.29 13.77
CA LEU A 323 2.22 13.23 12.82
C LEU A 323 3.25 13.70 11.77
N LEU A 324 3.13 14.94 11.30
CA LEU A 324 4.10 15.54 10.39
C LEU A 324 5.47 15.72 11.04
N LEU A 325 5.51 16.25 12.27
CA LEU A 325 6.76 16.40 13.01
C LEU A 325 7.47 15.04 13.21
N ASP A 326 6.72 14.01 13.60
CA ASP A 326 7.29 12.67 13.78
C ASP A 326 7.79 12.08 12.46
N ALA A 327 7.12 12.39 11.34
CA ALA A 327 7.53 11.95 10.00
C ALA A 327 8.82 12.64 9.56
N GLU A 328 8.91 13.96 9.74
CA GLU A 328 10.12 14.75 9.47
C GLU A 328 11.33 14.22 10.26
N GLN A 329 11.16 13.92 11.54
CA GLN A 329 12.22 13.36 12.37
C GLN A 329 12.70 11.99 11.84
N ALA A 330 11.79 11.16 11.36
CA ALA A 330 12.13 9.85 10.80
C ALA A 330 12.88 9.97 9.48
N VAL A 331 12.45 10.86 8.58
CA VAL A 331 13.17 11.13 7.32
C VAL A 331 14.54 11.75 7.59
N ALA A 332 14.64 12.73 8.50
CA ALA A 332 15.92 13.33 8.86
C ALA A 332 16.90 12.26 9.38
N LYS A 333 16.44 11.39 10.29
CA LYS A 333 17.23 10.28 10.82
C LYS A 333 17.63 9.28 9.73
N SER A 334 16.72 8.94 8.80
CA SER A 334 17.02 8.03 7.70
C SER A 334 18.05 8.61 6.73
N LEU A 335 18.22 9.93 6.72
CA LEU A 335 19.26 10.65 5.97
C LEU A 335 20.55 10.90 6.77
N GLY A 336 20.60 10.54 8.06
CA GLY A 336 21.75 10.80 8.94
C GLY A 336 21.82 12.24 9.47
N LEU A 337 20.75 13.01 9.31
CA LEU A 337 20.66 14.39 9.78
C LEU A 337 20.15 14.47 11.23
N ASP A 338 20.32 15.63 11.87
CA ASP A 338 19.64 15.92 13.13
C ASP A 338 18.12 15.93 12.94
N SER A 339 17.39 15.33 13.88
CA SER A 339 15.95 15.12 13.79
C SER A 339 15.13 16.40 13.61
N SER A 340 15.66 17.56 14.02
CA SER A 340 14.96 18.84 13.93
C SER A 340 15.13 19.56 12.59
N VAL A 341 16.10 19.13 11.76
CA VAL A 341 16.49 19.84 10.53
C VAL A 341 15.29 20.05 9.61
N LEU A 342 14.54 19.00 9.29
CA LEU A 342 13.42 19.13 8.35
C LEU A 342 12.32 20.06 8.89
N SER A 343 11.97 19.94 10.17
CA SER A 343 10.94 20.79 10.80
C SER A 343 11.32 22.28 10.84
N GLN A 344 12.61 22.59 11.00
CA GLN A 344 13.11 23.98 11.03
C GLN A 344 13.17 24.61 9.64
N HIS A 345 13.33 23.76 8.61
CA HIS A 345 13.49 24.16 7.21
C HIS A 345 12.22 23.94 6.37
N ARG A 346 11.10 23.58 7.02
CA ARG A 346 9.79 23.46 6.38
C ARG A 346 9.22 24.84 6.06
N SER A 347 8.84 25.03 4.80
CA SER A 347 8.09 26.20 4.33
C SER A 347 6.64 25.83 3.99
N ALA A 348 5.85 26.82 3.56
CA ALA A 348 4.45 26.61 3.20
C ALA A 348 4.30 25.53 2.10
N GLY A 349 3.29 24.67 2.23
CA GLY A 349 3.08 23.53 1.33
C GLY A 349 4.03 22.35 1.58
N ASN A 350 4.70 22.32 2.74
CA ASN A 350 5.69 21.32 3.15
C ASN A 350 6.84 21.15 2.15
N VAL A 351 7.34 22.28 1.65
CA VAL A 351 8.56 22.33 0.84
C VAL A 351 9.75 22.54 1.77
N TYR A 352 10.81 21.74 1.60
CA TYR A 352 11.98 21.77 2.47
C TYR A 352 13.16 22.45 1.79
N THR A 353 13.76 23.44 2.45
CA THR A 353 14.98 24.10 1.97
C THR A 353 16.15 23.77 2.88
N MET A 354 17.01 22.84 2.48
CA MET A 354 18.20 22.47 3.28
C MET A 354 19.35 23.45 3.07
N GLY A 355 20.14 23.70 4.13
CA GLY A 355 21.40 24.41 4.02
C GLY A 355 22.47 23.55 3.33
N PHE A 356 23.59 24.19 2.97
CA PHE A 356 24.67 23.51 2.24
C PHE A 356 25.28 22.35 3.06
N SER A 357 25.42 22.51 4.38
CA SER A 357 25.94 21.47 5.27
C SER A 357 25.06 20.23 5.31
N GLU A 358 23.74 20.41 5.42
CA GLU A 358 22.78 19.31 5.44
C GLU A 358 22.72 18.64 4.07
N TRP A 359 22.72 19.43 3.00
CA TRP A 359 22.77 18.92 1.63
C TRP A 359 24.02 18.06 1.38
N TRP A 360 25.20 18.52 1.83
CA TRP A 360 26.46 17.80 1.67
C TRP A 360 26.45 16.44 2.37
N GLN A 361 25.89 16.36 3.58
CA GLN A 361 25.75 15.10 4.32
C GLN A 361 24.81 14.11 3.62
N VAL A 362 23.67 14.60 3.11
CA VAL A 362 22.74 13.77 2.34
C VAL A 362 23.41 13.25 1.07
N PHE A 363 24.16 14.11 0.39
CA PHE A 363 24.86 13.78 -0.84
C PHE A 363 25.94 12.72 -0.62
N GLU A 364 26.82 12.92 0.37
CA GLU A 364 27.83 11.94 0.79
C GLU A 364 27.21 10.57 0.99
N LYS A 365 26.17 10.51 1.81
CA LYS A 365 25.49 9.27 2.15
C LYS A 365 24.95 8.56 0.90
N GLN A 366 24.28 9.29 0.00
CA GLN A 366 23.73 8.70 -1.22
C GLN A 366 24.82 8.19 -2.17
N ILE A 367 25.92 8.92 -2.33
CA ILE A 367 27.06 8.47 -3.17
C ILE A 367 27.64 7.17 -2.62
N VAL A 368 27.80 7.07 -1.30
CA VAL A 368 28.26 5.85 -0.64
C VAL A 368 27.25 4.71 -0.81
N GLU A 369 25.95 4.96 -0.64
CA GLU A 369 24.88 3.97 -0.81
C GLU A 369 24.79 3.44 -2.25
N MET A 370 25.06 4.29 -3.25
CA MET A 370 25.14 3.90 -4.65
C MET A 370 26.42 3.11 -4.99
N GLY A 371 27.31 2.87 -4.02
CA GLY A 371 28.56 2.11 -4.21
C GLY A 371 29.71 2.94 -4.79
N PHE A 372 29.60 4.26 -4.81
CA PHE A 372 30.63 5.17 -5.32
C PHE A 372 31.56 5.66 -4.21
N SER A 373 31.81 4.87 -3.17
CA SER A 373 32.62 5.27 -2.01
C SER A 373 34.06 5.63 -2.35
N GLU A 374 34.66 4.99 -3.36
CA GLU A 374 36.01 5.35 -3.85
C GLU A 374 36.00 6.69 -4.59
N TRP A 375 34.94 6.97 -5.36
CA TRP A 375 34.75 8.26 -6.03
C TRP A 375 34.45 9.38 -5.05
N TRP A 376 33.74 9.09 -3.97
CA TRP A 376 33.53 10.04 -2.87
C TRP A 376 34.86 10.52 -2.30
N GLN A 377 35.78 9.61 -1.98
CA GLN A 377 37.09 9.99 -1.43
C GLN A 377 37.90 10.86 -2.42
N VAL A 378 37.79 10.58 -3.73
CA VAL A 378 38.44 11.39 -4.78
C VAL A 378 37.77 12.76 -4.90
N LEU A 379 36.43 12.81 -4.87
CA LEU A 379 35.65 14.04 -4.91
C LEU A 379 35.91 14.91 -3.69
N GLU A 380 35.91 14.36 -2.47
CA GLU A 380 36.18 15.08 -1.23
C GLU A 380 37.59 15.69 -1.24
N ALA A 381 38.60 14.91 -1.64
CA ALA A 381 39.97 15.40 -1.79
C ALA A 381 40.12 16.50 -2.86
N GLY A 382 39.37 16.38 -3.97
CA GLY A 382 39.31 17.38 -5.03
C GLY A 382 38.52 18.63 -4.63
N TYR A 383 37.44 18.46 -3.87
CA TYR A 383 36.54 19.52 -3.42
C TYR A 383 37.19 20.42 -2.38
N ASP A 384 37.91 19.84 -1.41
CA ASP A 384 38.77 20.60 -0.46
C ASP A 384 39.81 21.49 -1.15
N THR A 385 40.17 21.13 -2.37
CA THR A 385 41.09 21.88 -3.24
C THR A 385 40.32 22.93 -4.05
N TRP A 386 39.09 22.62 -4.48
CA TRP A 386 38.21 23.47 -5.29
C TRP A 386 37.50 24.58 -4.49
N GLU A 387 37.02 24.30 -3.28
CA GLU A 387 36.40 25.27 -2.36
C GLU A 387 37.39 26.39 -1.98
N LYS A 388 38.68 26.05 -1.81
CA LYS A 388 39.75 27.04 -1.59
C LYS A 388 39.94 27.99 -2.79
N HIS A 389 39.46 27.61 -3.98
CA HIS A 389 39.59 28.38 -5.21
C HIS A 389 38.34 29.21 -5.59
N GLN A 390 37.17 28.95 -5.02
CA GLN A 390 35.91 29.62 -5.36
C GLN A 390 35.37 30.47 -4.19
N LYS A 391 35.35 31.80 -4.37
CA LYS A 391 35.00 32.78 -3.33
C LYS A 391 33.51 33.15 -3.24
N ASN A 392 32.60 32.51 -3.98
CA ASN A 392 31.18 32.87 -3.96
C ASN A 392 30.26 31.64 -3.92
N PRO A 393 29.81 31.21 -2.72
CA PRO A 393 28.85 30.11 -2.53
C PRO A 393 27.45 30.37 -3.12
N GLY A 394 27.14 31.61 -3.50
CA GLY A 394 25.78 32.03 -3.89
C GLY A 394 25.34 31.67 -5.31
N GLU A 395 26.25 31.27 -6.20
CA GLU A 395 25.93 31.02 -7.63
C GLU A 395 25.63 29.54 -7.95
N MET A 396 26.02 28.59 -7.09
CA MET A 396 25.79 27.16 -7.33
C MET A 396 24.39 26.66 -6.94
N LEU A 397 23.65 27.41 -6.13
CA LEU A 397 22.36 27.03 -5.57
C LEU A 397 21.19 27.06 -6.60
N GLN A 398 21.47 27.33 -7.88
CA GLN A 398 20.45 27.47 -8.93
C GLN A 398 20.47 26.37 -10.01
N MET A 399 21.45 25.48 -10.04
CA MET A 399 21.51 24.44 -11.08
C MET A 399 20.66 23.23 -10.69
N GLY A 400 19.80 22.78 -11.60
CA GLY A 400 18.98 21.59 -11.39
C GLY A 400 19.80 20.30 -11.38
N PHE A 401 19.21 19.22 -10.84
CA PHE A 401 19.81 17.87 -10.72
C PHE A 401 20.48 17.36 -12.01
N SER A 402 19.86 17.60 -13.18
CA SER A 402 20.37 17.17 -14.49
C SER A 402 21.55 18.00 -15.02
N GLU A 403 21.60 19.28 -14.69
CA GLU A 403 22.61 20.22 -15.17
C GLU A 403 23.90 20.09 -14.38
N TRP A 404 23.79 19.79 -13.09
CA TRP A 404 24.95 19.51 -12.24
C TRP A 404 25.59 18.15 -12.56
N TRP A 405 24.80 17.10 -12.81
CA TRP A 405 25.33 15.80 -13.23
C TRP A 405 26.08 15.90 -14.57
N GLN A 406 25.56 16.65 -15.54
CA GLN A 406 26.27 16.93 -16.79
C GLN A 406 27.56 17.72 -16.58
N ALA A 407 27.57 18.71 -15.68
CA ALA A 407 28.79 19.45 -15.34
C ALA A 407 29.85 18.55 -14.67
N PHE A 408 29.41 17.64 -13.78
CA PHE A 408 30.27 16.64 -13.15
C PHE A 408 30.85 15.65 -14.18
N GLU A 409 30.03 15.08 -15.07
CA GLU A 409 30.48 14.19 -16.14
C GLU A 409 31.52 14.86 -17.06
N VAL A 410 31.31 16.13 -17.41
CA VAL A 410 32.22 16.87 -18.30
C VAL A 410 33.54 17.24 -17.63
N THR A 411 33.54 17.46 -16.31
CA THR A 411 34.70 18.05 -15.61
C THR A 411 35.53 17.02 -14.85
N VAL A 412 34.94 15.91 -14.41
CA VAL A 412 35.59 14.94 -13.51
C VAL A 412 35.79 13.57 -14.17
N LEU A 413 34.98 13.19 -15.16
CA LEU A 413 35.07 11.89 -15.84
C LEU A 413 35.85 11.92 -17.17
N GLN A 414 36.40 13.07 -17.57
CA GLN A 414 37.45 13.20 -18.60
C GLN A 414 38.80 13.39 -17.92
#